data_AF-A0A2H9LWJ9-F1
#
_entry.id   AF-A0A2H9LWJ9-F1
#
_cell.length_a   1.000
_cell.length_b   1.000
_cell.length_c   1.000
_cell.angle_alpha   90.00
_cell.angle_beta   90.00
_cell.angle_gamma   90.00
#
_symmetry.space_group_name_H-M   'P 1'
#
loop_
_entity.id
_entity.type
_entity.pdbx_description
1 polymer ?
#
loop_
_entity_poly.entity_id
_entity_poly.type
_entity_poly.pdbx_seq_one_letter_code
_entity_poly.pdbx_strand_id
1 'polypeptide(L)'
;MIKLFSIGGYDEVGKNMTAIQIDNDVFLFDCGLFLPPIVAMQEQEVQKEKPSERKLRNIEAIPNDLILENFGLRNKVRAIFVSHAHLDHIGAIPYIAPRYNAEVIGTPYSIEVLNSIMKDNDQTIKNKITSITPNSSYTVRGERHDYKVEFINITHSTLQTAMIALHTPAGVILYANDFKFDNSPILGKKPNYERLKEIAKEGVLALIVDSLYASDERKTPSEKIARGLLEDVMLTTTNEDACIVITTFSSHIARLKSIVDFSKQLGRKTIFIGRSLNKYVSAANRLKLVPFMNDISIVSYRHQIEKILNIVNKNRDKFLIVCTGHQGEPGSVLDRLSRKQLPFQFMSQDHVIFSSKTIPTPVNIAAKKELEHRLKIQGVRIFDMVHVSGHAGREDLRDFINMINPEHLFPAHGDTQKLNALGELATELGYKIGKNVHIMHDGQKIQLR
;
A
#
# COMPACT_ATOMS: atom_id res chain seq x y z
N MET A 1 -29.06 -0.21 15.11
CA MET A 1 -28.30 1.06 15.25
C MET A 1 -26.94 0.87 14.59
N ILE A 2 -26.53 1.81 13.72
CA ILE A 2 -25.24 1.75 13.01
C ILE A 2 -24.44 3.02 13.30
N LYS A 3 -23.19 2.85 13.74
CA LYS A 3 -22.24 3.95 14.01
C LYS A 3 -20.91 3.71 13.32
N LEU A 4 -20.29 4.80 12.85
CA LEU A 4 -18.93 4.80 12.32
C LEU A 4 -18.02 5.56 13.29
N PHE A 5 -16.79 5.05 13.46
CA PHE A 5 -15.72 5.71 14.21
C PHE A 5 -14.48 5.82 13.31
N SER A 6 -13.97 7.04 13.17
CA SER A 6 -12.69 7.35 12.51
C SER A 6 -11.57 7.13 13.52
N ILE A 7 -10.76 6.07 13.38
CA ILE A 7 -9.71 5.74 14.36
C ILE A 7 -8.34 6.22 13.88
N GLY A 8 -8.05 6.07 12.58
CA GLY A 8 -6.83 6.51 11.94
C GLY A 8 -7.00 6.66 10.43
N GLY A 9 -6.23 7.55 9.80
CA GLY A 9 -6.32 7.86 8.37
C GLY A 9 -7.33 8.96 8.03
N TYR A 10 -7.80 9.71 9.03
CA TYR A 10 -8.70 10.86 8.84
C TYR A 10 -8.02 12.21 9.12
N ASP A 11 -6.75 12.21 9.53
CA ASP A 11 -5.93 13.41 9.67
C ASP A 11 -4.62 13.34 8.87
N GLU A 12 -4.33 12.19 8.27
CA GLU A 12 -3.11 11.95 7.52
C GLU A 12 -3.24 10.87 6.43
N VAL A 13 -2.20 10.76 5.62
CA VAL A 13 -2.02 9.68 4.64
C VAL A 13 -1.33 8.50 5.33
N GLY A 14 -2.14 7.52 5.73
CA GLY A 14 -1.70 6.26 6.35
C GLY A 14 -2.38 6.00 7.69
N LYS A 15 -1.84 5.09 8.52
CA LYS A 15 -2.43 4.73 9.84
C LYS A 15 -3.90 4.31 9.72
N ASN A 16 -4.31 3.74 8.58
CA ASN A 16 -5.73 3.54 8.28
C ASN A 16 -6.38 2.57 9.26
N MET A 17 -7.50 3.00 9.86
CA MET A 17 -8.36 2.18 10.70
C MET A 17 -9.74 2.83 10.85
N THR A 18 -10.78 2.13 10.44
CA THR A 18 -12.18 2.55 10.63
C THR A 18 -12.92 1.48 11.44
N ALA A 19 -13.75 1.88 12.40
CA ALA A 19 -14.64 0.95 13.09
C ALA A 19 -16.11 1.21 12.72
N ILE A 20 -16.82 0.12 12.47
CA ILE A 20 -18.26 0.11 12.24
C ILE A 20 -18.90 -0.68 13.37
N GLN A 21 -19.76 -0.03 14.14
CA GLN A 21 -20.60 -0.68 15.13
C GLN A 21 -21.98 -0.94 14.53
N ILE A 22 -22.44 -2.19 14.61
CA ILE A 22 -23.80 -2.59 14.29
C ILE A 22 -24.38 -3.23 15.55
N ASP A 23 -25.32 -2.54 16.17
CA ASP A 23 -25.88 -2.90 17.47
C ASP A 23 -24.79 -3.17 18.53
N ASN A 24 -24.55 -4.45 18.87
CA ASN A 24 -23.56 -4.88 19.86
C ASN A 24 -22.29 -5.48 19.25
N ASP A 25 -22.15 -5.49 17.93
CA ASP A 25 -20.98 -6.02 17.22
C ASP A 25 -20.19 -4.89 16.58
N VAL A 26 -18.86 -5.04 16.54
CA VAL A 26 -17.94 -4.06 15.95
C VAL A 26 -17.03 -4.75 14.93
N PHE A 27 -16.84 -4.08 13.80
CA PHE A 27 -16.00 -4.51 12.69
C PHE A 27 -14.94 -3.45 12.42
N LEU A 28 -13.69 -3.87 12.34
CA LEU A 28 -12.56 -3.00 12.05
C LEU A 28 -12.15 -3.18 10.59
N PHE A 29 -11.88 -2.07 9.91
CA PHE A 29 -11.40 -2.03 8.54
C PHE A 29 -9.99 -1.45 8.54
N ASP A 30 -9.04 -2.27 8.13
CA ASP A 30 -7.62 -2.04 8.19
C ASP A 30 -7.08 -1.73 9.60
N CYS A 31 -5.76 -1.79 9.70
CA CYS A 31 -4.98 -1.56 10.91
C CYS A 31 -3.53 -1.22 10.50
N GLY A 32 -3.36 0.01 10.04
CA GLY A 32 -2.15 0.52 9.40
C GLY A 32 -1.08 1.12 10.30
N LEU A 33 0.14 1.27 9.78
CA LEU A 33 1.20 2.10 10.36
C LEU A 33 1.22 3.51 9.77
N PHE A 34 1.68 4.49 10.55
CA PHE A 34 2.17 5.76 10.03
C PHE A 34 3.70 5.69 9.89
N LEU A 35 4.18 5.70 8.65
CA LEU A 35 5.60 5.45 8.35
C LEU A 35 6.57 6.58 8.74
N PRO A 36 6.25 7.88 8.61
CA PRO A 36 7.19 8.96 8.92
C PRO A 36 7.85 8.87 10.31
N PRO A 37 7.12 8.69 11.44
CA PRO A 37 7.74 8.56 12.75
C PRO A 37 8.57 7.29 12.91
N ILE A 38 8.22 6.20 12.21
CA ILE A 38 9.00 4.96 12.23
C ILE A 38 10.35 5.14 11.55
N VAL A 39 10.38 5.84 10.41
CA VAL A 39 11.63 6.13 9.68
C VAL A 39 12.53 7.02 10.53
N ALA A 40 11.98 8.09 11.14
CA ALA A 40 12.75 8.98 12.02
C ALA A 40 13.33 8.23 13.24
N MET A 41 12.56 7.33 13.85
CA MET A 41 13.04 6.49 14.96
C MET A 41 14.18 5.55 14.52
N GLN A 42 14.07 4.93 13.34
CA GLN A 42 15.11 4.03 12.82
C GLN A 42 16.40 4.74 12.43
N GLU A 43 16.34 6.03 12.10
CA GLU A 43 17.52 6.86 11.83
C GLU A 43 18.25 7.27 13.12
N GLN A 44 17.50 7.47 14.21
CA GLN A 44 18.05 7.85 15.52
C GLN A 44 18.54 6.66 16.35
N GLU A 45 17.84 5.54 16.28
CA GLU A 45 18.20 4.32 17.00
C GLU A 45 19.07 3.42 16.14
N VAL A 46 20.32 3.21 16.56
CA VAL A 46 21.20 2.19 15.97
C VAL A 46 20.67 0.79 16.32
N GLN A 47 19.67 0.33 15.55
CA GLN A 47 19.22 -1.06 15.34
C GLN A 47 19.39 -2.06 16.51
N LYS A 48 18.70 -1.90 17.64
CA LYS A 48 18.66 -2.99 18.64
C LYS A 48 17.31 -3.39 19.17
N GLU A 49 16.31 -2.51 19.21
CA GLU A 49 15.03 -2.85 19.80
C GLU A 49 13.95 -3.02 18.74
N LYS A 50 13.26 -4.17 18.76
CA LYS A 50 12.08 -4.39 17.91
C LYS A 50 10.94 -3.50 18.41
N PRO A 51 10.13 -2.92 17.52
CA PRO A 51 9.05 -2.04 17.94
C PRO A 51 8.03 -2.81 18.79
N SER A 52 7.62 -2.20 19.91
CA SER A 52 6.52 -2.67 20.76
C SER A 52 5.29 -1.80 20.58
N GLU A 53 4.11 -2.30 20.97
CA GLU A 53 2.86 -1.51 20.94
C GLU A 53 3.04 -0.16 21.64
N ARG A 54 3.58 -0.16 22.87
CA ARG A 54 3.82 1.06 23.66
C ARG A 54 4.71 2.06 22.92
N LYS A 55 5.81 1.59 22.34
CA LYS A 55 6.75 2.45 21.60
C LYS A 55 6.09 3.07 20.38
N LEU A 56 5.38 2.27 19.60
CA LEU A 56 4.67 2.74 18.42
C LEU A 56 3.56 3.74 18.75
N ARG A 57 2.83 3.54 19.85
CA ARG A 57 1.84 4.54 20.32
C ARG A 57 2.50 5.85 20.73
N ASN A 58 3.62 5.78 21.46
CA ASN A 58 4.32 6.98 21.94
C ASN A 58 4.80 7.90 20.80
N ILE A 59 5.13 7.32 19.65
CA ILE A 59 5.54 8.08 18.45
C ILE A 59 4.39 8.26 17.44
N GLU A 60 3.16 7.94 17.84
CA GLU A 60 1.95 8.07 17.02
C GLU A 60 2.01 7.30 15.69
N ALA A 61 2.72 6.17 15.68
CA ALA A 61 2.92 5.33 14.50
C ALA A 61 1.79 4.31 14.25
N ILE A 62 0.82 4.19 15.16
CA ILE A 62 -0.33 3.26 15.04
C ILE A 62 -1.64 3.97 15.42
N PRO A 63 -2.81 3.52 14.91
CA PRO A 63 -4.10 4.11 15.23
C PRO A 63 -4.39 4.11 16.72
N ASN A 64 -5.11 5.13 17.20
CA ASN A 64 -5.50 5.22 18.61
C ASN A 64 -6.81 4.44 18.87
N ASP A 65 -6.74 3.12 18.78
CA ASP A 65 -7.87 2.20 19.01
C ASP A 65 -8.35 2.15 20.48
N LEU A 66 -7.65 2.80 21.42
CA LEU A 66 -8.08 2.94 22.82
C LEU A 66 -9.43 3.65 22.94
N ILE A 67 -9.82 4.42 21.93
CA ILE A 67 -11.14 5.04 21.88
C ILE A 67 -12.28 4.01 21.94
N LEU A 68 -12.08 2.80 21.39
CA LEU A 68 -13.07 1.73 21.46
C LEU A 68 -13.25 1.22 22.89
N GLU A 69 -12.20 1.24 23.71
CA GLU A 69 -12.27 0.91 25.13
C GLU A 69 -13.04 1.99 25.91
N ASN A 70 -12.77 3.26 25.63
CA ASN A 70 -13.49 4.40 26.23
C ASN A 70 -15.01 4.35 25.96
N PHE A 71 -15.43 3.78 24.83
CA PHE A 71 -16.84 3.55 24.50
C PHE A 71 -17.40 2.19 24.93
N GLY A 72 -16.63 1.36 25.64
CA GLY A 72 -17.06 0.02 26.06
C GLY A 72 -17.26 -0.97 24.90
N LEU A 73 -16.57 -0.75 23.77
CA LEU A 73 -16.70 -1.50 22.52
C LEU A 73 -15.59 -2.52 22.30
N ARG A 74 -14.52 -2.49 23.10
CA ARG A 74 -13.37 -3.40 22.94
C ARG A 74 -13.76 -4.88 22.86
N ASN A 75 -14.63 -5.35 23.75
CA ASN A 75 -15.09 -6.76 23.79
C ASN A 75 -16.19 -7.07 22.76
N LYS A 76 -16.60 -6.08 21.98
CA LYS A 76 -17.63 -6.18 20.95
C LYS A 76 -17.06 -6.37 19.54
N VAL A 77 -15.73 -6.28 19.39
CA VAL A 77 -15.07 -6.48 18.10
C VAL A 77 -15.13 -7.95 17.68
N ARG A 78 -15.62 -8.21 16.47
CA ARG A 78 -15.80 -9.55 15.90
C ARG A 78 -14.77 -9.90 14.83
N ALA A 79 -14.41 -8.92 14.00
CA ALA A 79 -13.43 -9.11 12.93
C ALA A 79 -12.63 -7.83 12.65
N ILE A 80 -11.41 -8.05 12.15
CA ILE A 80 -10.52 -7.07 11.57
C ILE A 80 -10.34 -7.45 10.10
N PHE A 81 -10.89 -6.66 9.20
CA PHE A 81 -10.78 -6.86 7.76
C PHE A 81 -9.57 -6.12 7.22
N VAL A 82 -8.85 -6.74 6.29
CA VAL A 82 -7.65 -6.18 5.66
C VAL A 82 -7.88 -6.04 4.17
N SER A 83 -7.90 -4.80 3.68
CA SER A 83 -8.14 -4.48 2.27
C SER A 83 -6.98 -4.93 1.38
N HIS A 84 -5.74 -4.66 1.79
CA HIS A 84 -4.54 -4.99 1.02
C HIS A 84 -3.24 -4.98 1.85
N ALA A 85 -2.13 -5.29 1.17
CA ALA A 85 -0.85 -5.63 1.81
C ALA A 85 0.09 -4.44 2.10
N HIS A 86 -0.36 -3.18 1.97
CA HIS A 86 0.51 -2.05 2.32
C HIS A 86 0.59 -1.83 3.82
N LEU A 87 1.73 -1.28 4.28
CA LEU A 87 2.05 -1.17 5.70
C LEU A 87 1.11 -0.21 6.43
N ASP A 88 0.60 0.79 5.74
CA ASP A 88 -0.41 1.74 6.21
C ASP A 88 -1.84 1.17 6.24
N HIS A 89 -2.02 -0.12 5.95
CA HIS A 89 -3.27 -0.85 6.10
C HIS A 89 -3.14 -2.11 6.96
N ILE A 90 -1.97 -2.76 6.93
CA ILE A 90 -1.78 -4.06 7.60
C ILE A 90 -0.71 -4.04 8.69
N GLY A 91 0.16 -3.02 8.68
CA GLY A 91 1.41 -3.04 9.42
C GLY A 91 1.24 -3.00 10.94
N ALA A 92 0.11 -2.50 11.45
CA ALA A 92 -0.14 -2.39 12.89
C ALA A 92 -0.87 -3.60 13.49
N ILE A 93 -1.33 -4.54 12.65
CA ILE A 93 -2.03 -5.75 13.10
C ILE A 93 -1.27 -6.52 14.19
N PRO A 94 0.06 -6.76 14.09
CA PRO A 94 0.78 -7.50 15.12
C PRO A 94 0.71 -6.86 16.53
N TYR A 95 0.48 -5.55 16.59
CA TYR A 95 0.51 -4.76 17.82
C TYR A 95 -0.89 -4.46 18.37
N ILE A 96 -1.88 -4.32 17.49
CA ILE A 96 -3.25 -3.94 17.86
C ILE A 96 -4.18 -5.15 17.97
N ALA A 97 -4.12 -6.09 17.02
CA ALA A 97 -5.06 -7.22 16.96
C ALA A 97 -5.12 -8.07 18.26
N PRO A 98 -4.00 -8.32 18.99
CA PRO A 98 -4.02 -9.08 20.25
C PRO A 98 -4.93 -8.50 21.34
N ARG A 99 -5.29 -7.21 21.25
CA ARG A 99 -6.19 -6.53 22.20
C ARG A 99 -7.65 -6.99 22.07
N TYR A 100 -8.00 -7.63 20.95
CA TYR A 100 -9.35 -8.04 20.56
C TYR A 100 -9.47 -9.55 20.46
N ASN A 101 -10.64 -10.09 20.81
CA ASN A 101 -11.00 -11.49 20.53
C ASN A 101 -11.70 -11.59 19.18
N ALA A 102 -10.98 -11.20 18.11
CA ALA A 102 -11.52 -11.05 16.76
C ALA A 102 -10.69 -11.82 15.74
N GLU A 103 -11.33 -12.28 14.65
CA GLU A 103 -10.61 -12.86 13.51
C GLU A 103 -9.92 -11.75 12.69
N VAL A 104 -8.72 -12.03 12.19
CA VAL A 104 -8.06 -11.18 11.19
C VAL A 104 -8.29 -11.80 9.82
N ILE A 105 -8.97 -11.07 8.94
CA ILE A 105 -9.48 -11.59 7.66
C ILE A 105 -8.94 -10.72 6.54
N GLY A 106 -8.22 -11.31 5.58
CA GLY A 106 -7.66 -10.58 4.45
C GLY A 106 -7.50 -11.46 3.21
N THR A 107 -7.04 -10.89 2.11
CA THR A 107 -6.74 -11.69 0.92
C THR A 107 -5.49 -12.56 1.12
N PRO A 108 -5.33 -13.67 0.38
CA PRO A 108 -4.17 -14.56 0.57
C PRO A 108 -2.83 -13.83 0.54
N TYR A 109 -2.65 -12.87 -0.37
CA TYR A 109 -1.43 -12.08 -0.46
C TYR A 109 -1.23 -11.17 0.75
N SER A 110 -2.27 -10.48 1.20
CA SER A 110 -2.22 -9.66 2.43
C SER A 110 -1.83 -10.52 3.64
N ILE A 111 -2.42 -11.70 3.79
CA ILE A 111 -2.09 -12.63 4.89
C ILE A 111 -0.65 -13.14 4.79
N GLU A 112 -0.14 -13.47 3.60
CA GLU A 112 1.26 -13.87 3.42
C GLU A 112 2.26 -12.76 3.74
N VAL A 113 1.91 -11.52 3.41
CA VAL A 113 2.70 -10.35 3.78
C VAL A 113 2.64 -10.12 5.29
N LEU A 114 1.47 -10.23 5.93
CA LEU A 114 1.31 -10.15 7.38
C LEU A 114 2.17 -11.18 8.10
N ASN A 115 2.13 -12.44 7.67
CA ASN A 115 2.96 -13.52 8.21
C ASN A 115 4.45 -13.17 8.11
N SER A 116 4.87 -12.55 7.01
CA SER A 116 6.24 -12.10 6.82
C SER A 116 6.61 -10.90 7.71
N ILE A 117 5.68 -9.98 7.95
CA ILE A 117 5.85 -8.84 8.90
C ILE A 117 5.98 -9.37 10.33
N MET A 118 5.11 -10.30 10.74
CA MET A 118 5.17 -10.92 12.06
C MET A 118 6.49 -11.64 12.28
N LYS A 119 6.94 -12.43 11.29
CA LYS A 119 8.23 -13.14 11.33
C LYS A 119 9.41 -12.19 11.48
N ASP A 120 9.46 -11.09 10.72
CA ASP A 120 10.57 -10.13 10.83
C ASP A 120 10.66 -9.48 12.22
N ASN A 121 9.51 -9.30 12.87
CA ASN A 121 9.40 -8.65 14.17
C ASN A 121 9.35 -9.63 15.35
N ASP A 122 9.57 -10.93 15.13
CA ASP A 122 9.35 -12.02 16.11
C ASP A 122 8.02 -11.87 16.87
N GLN A 123 6.97 -11.48 16.15
CA GLN A 123 5.61 -11.34 16.69
C GLN A 123 4.77 -12.56 16.35
N THR A 124 3.85 -12.88 17.23
CA THR A 124 2.75 -13.83 16.98
C THR A 124 1.49 -13.26 17.59
N ILE A 125 0.34 -13.47 16.93
CA ILE A 125 -0.96 -13.05 17.46
C ILE A 125 -1.80 -14.28 17.79
N LYS A 126 -2.63 -14.18 18.84
CA LYS A 126 -3.58 -15.24 19.24
C LYS A 126 -4.83 -15.29 18.34
N ASN A 127 -5.05 -14.23 17.56
CA ASN A 127 -6.20 -14.08 16.69
C ASN A 127 -6.18 -15.17 15.61
N LYS A 128 -7.35 -15.74 15.30
CA LYS A 128 -7.49 -16.60 14.13
C LYS A 128 -7.28 -15.75 12.87
N ILE A 129 -6.41 -16.22 11.98
CA ILE A 129 -6.13 -15.57 10.70
C ILE A 129 -6.83 -16.34 9.59
N THR A 130 -7.69 -15.66 8.84
CA THR A 130 -8.48 -16.24 7.76
C THR A 130 -8.12 -15.56 6.43
N SER A 131 -7.89 -16.35 5.38
CA SER A 131 -7.64 -15.81 4.04
C SER A 131 -8.86 -16.01 3.14
N ILE A 132 -9.29 -14.94 2.44
CA ILE A 132 -10.45 -14.93 1.54
C ILE A 132 -10.01 -14.49 0.15
N THR A 133 -10.25 -15.33 -0.85
CA THR A 133 -9.89 -15.01 -2.24
C THR A 133 -10.69 -13.79 -2.74
N PRO A 134 -10.09 -12.85 -3.49
CA PRO A 134 -10.84 -11.76 -4.11
C PRO A 134 -12.04 -12.26 -4.93
N ASN A 135 -13.11 -11.49 -4.95
CA ASN A 135 -14.46 -11.83 -5.45
C ASN A 135 -15.12 -13.00 -4.73
N SER A 136 -14.90 -13.13 -3.42
CA SER A 136 -15.57 -14.13 -2.57
C SER A 136 -16.19 -13.47 -1.36
N SER A 137 -17.11 -14.20 -0.71
CA SER A 137 -17.74 -13.78 0.54
C SER A 137 -17.28 -14.63 1.72
N TYR A 138 -17.41 -14.07 2.92
CA TYR A 138 -17.22 -14.76 4.20
C TYR A 138 -18.35 -14.38 5.15
N THR A 139 -18.62 -15.25 6.13
CA THR A 139 -19.63 -15.00 7.15
C THR A 139 -18.95 -14.83 8.49
N VAL A 140 -19.11 -13.66 9.10
CA VAL A 140 -18.61 -13.35 10.44
C VAL A 140 -19.74 -13.53 11.44
N ARG A 141 -19.49 -14.28 12.51
CA ARG A 141 -20.47 -14.49 13.57
C ARG A 141 -20.60 -13.25 14.46
N GLY A 142 -21.83 -12.77 14.62
CA GLY A 142 -22.19 -11.74 15.58
C GLY A 142 -22.69 -12.29 16.91
N GLU A 143 -23.11 -11.38 17.79
CA GLU A 143 -23.78 -11.77 19.03
C GLU A 143 -25.18 -12.35 18.77
N ARG A 144 -25.94 -11.75 17.84
CA ARG A 144 -27.34 -12.10 17.57
C ARG A 144 -27.59 -12.67 16.18
N HIS A 145 -26.78 -12.28 15.20
CA HIS A 145 -26.90 -12.74 13.82
C HIS A 145 -25.54 -12.73 13.13
N ASP A 146 -25.46 -13.49 12.04
CA ASP A 146 -24.28 -13.56 11.20
C ASP A 146 -24.26 -12.43 10.18
N TYR A 147 -23.05 -11.97 9.84
CA TYR A 147 -22.82 -10.88 8.89
C TYR A 147 -22.10 -11.41 7.67
N LYS A 148 -22.69 -11.19 6.49
CA LYS A 148 -22.01 -11.44 5.22
C LYS A 148 -21.04 -10.30 4.95
N VAL A 149 -19.79 -10.64 4.64
CA VAL A 149 -18.78 -9.72 4.14
C VAL A 149 -18.26 -10.20 2.80
N GLU A 150 -18.03 -9.29 1.85
CA GLU A 150 -17.46 -9.59 0.55
C GLU A 150 -16.14 -8.87 0.34
N PHE A 151 -15.18 -9.57 -0.28
CA PHE A 151 -13.91 -9.01 -0.72
C PHE A 151 -13.97 -8.85 -2.24
N ILE A 152 -14.17 -7.63 -2.72
CA ILE A 152 -14.40 -7.32 -4.14
C ILE A 152 -13.08 -6.91 -4.78
N ASN A 153 -12.65 -7.64 -5.82
CA ASN A 153 -11.37 -7.37 -6.47
C ASN A 153 -11.32 -5.96 -7.06
N ILE A 154 -10.27 -5.24 -6.72
CA ILE A 154 -9.97 -3.92 -7.26
C ILE A 154 -8.48 -3.83 -7.61
N THR A 155 -8.11 -2.91 -8.49
CA THR A 155 -6.70 -2.70 -8.86
C THR A 155 -6.08 -1.61 -7.99
N HIS A 156 -4.81 -1.80 -7.62
CA HIS A 156 -3.97 -0.85 -6.88
C HIS A 156 -2.49 -1.16 -7.16
N SER A 157 -1.55 -0.55 -6.43
CA SER A 157 -0.11 -0.81 -6.59
C SER A 157 0.38 -2.08 -5.88
N THR A 158 -0.50 -2.88 -5.29
CA THR A 158 -0.17 -4.20 -4.70
C THR A 158 -1.13 -5.30 -5.19
N LEU A 159 -0.78 -6.57 -4.98
CA LEU A 159 -1.59 -7.69 -5.46
C LEU A 159 -2.79 -7.96 -4.55
N GLN A 160 -3.85 -8.50 -5.14
CA GLN A 160 -5.07 -8.93 -4.42
C GLN A 160 -5.63 -7.85 -3.47
N THR A 161 -5.61 -6.59 -3.89
CA THR A 161 -6.36 -5.52 -3.22
C THR A 161 -7.86 -5.77 -3.36
N ALA A 162 -8.60 -5.54 -2.28
CA ALA A 162 -10.05 -5.68 -2.27
C ALA A 162 -10.73 -4.46 -1.63
N MET A 163 -11.86 -4.06 -2.21
CA MET A 163 -12.87 -3.31 -1.47
C MET A 163 -13.66 -4.28 -0.59
N ILE A 164 -14.04 -3.86 0.62
CA ILE A 164 -14.74 -4.72 1.58
C ILE A 164 -16.18 -4.24 1.70
N ALA A 165 -17.15 -5.09 1.38
CA ALA A 165 -18.57 -4.80 1.54
C ALA A 165 -19.13 -5.58 2.73
N LEU A 166 -19.57 -4.88 3.77
CA LEU A 166 -20.24 -5.45 4.93
C LEU A 166 -21.76 -5.26 4.76
N HIS A 167 -22.49 -6.37 4.63
CA HIS A 167 -23.94 -6.33 4.41
C HIS A 167 -24.67 -6.17 5.74
N THR A 168 -25.62 -5.23 5.76
CA THR A 168 -26.47 -4.98 6.93
C THR A 168 -27.93 -4.86 6.49
N PRO A 169 -28.91 -5.05 7.40
CA PRO A 169 -30.32 -4.84 7.08
C PRO A 169 -30.65 -3.41 6.62
N ALA A 170 -29.82 -2.41 6.95
CA ALA A 170 -30.03 -1.02 6.58
C ALA A 170 -29.33 -0.61 5.28
N GLY A 171 -28.63 -1.53 4.61
CA GLY A 171 -27.81 -1.27 3.42
C GLY A 171 -26.35 -1.71 3.61
N VAL A 172 -25.61 -1.72 2.52
CA VAL A 172 -24.20 -2.13 2.49
C VAL A 172 -23.30 -1.02 3.01
N ILE A 173 -22.31 -1.39 3.81
CA ILE A 173 -21.19 -0.52 4.18
C ILE A 173 -20.01 -0.92 3.32
N LEU A 174 -19.60 -0.04 2.40
CA LEU A 174 -18.53 -0.27 1.44
C LEU A 174 -17.27 0.48 1.87
N TYR A 175 -16.19 -0.26 2.12
CA TYR A 175 -14.87 0.28 2.43
C TYR A 175 -13.96 0.19 1.19
N ALA A 176 -13.56 1.34 0.67
CA ALA A 176 -12.89 1.54 -0.60
C ALA A 176 -11.72 2.55 -0.49
N ASN A 177 -10.87 2.37 0.52
CA ASN A 177 -9.87 3.36 0.92
C ASN A 177 -8.67 3.50 -0.03
N ASP A 178 -8.28 2.43 -0.75
CA ASP A 178 -7.16 2.46 -1.71
C ASP A 178 -7.51 1.69 -2.97
N PHE A 179 -7.56 2.39 -4.09
CA PHE A 179 -7.80 1.76 -5.39
C PHE A 179 -7.47 2.68 -6.56
N LYS A 180 -7.37 2.11 -7.75
CA LYS A 180 -7.58 2.80 -9.03
C LYS A 180 -8.44 1.95 -9.95
N PHE A 181 -8.96 2.56 -11.01
CA PHE A 181 -9.66 1.85 -12.09
C PHE A 181 -8.73 1.51 -13.26
N ASP A 182 -7.95 0.43 -13.10
CA ASP A 182 -7.06 -0.06 -14.14
C ASP A 182 -7.72 -1.16 -14.99
N ASN A 183 -8.07 -0.82 -16.23
CA ASN A 183 -8.68 -1.74 -17.19
C ASN A 183 -7.67 -2.56 -18.01
N SER A 184 -6.37 -2.34 -17.81
CA SER A 184 -5.28 -3.07 -18.47
C SER A 184 -4.15 -3.38 -17.46
N PRO A 185 -4.46 -4.04 -16.33
CA PRO A 185 -3.46 -4.34 -15.32
C PRO A 185 -2.41 -5.28 -15.90
N ILE A 186 -1.14 -5.05 -15.57
CA ILE A 186 -0.02 -5.91 -16.00
C ILE A 186 -0.05 -7.28 -15.31
N LEU A 187 -0.60 -7.32 -14.10
CA LEU A 187 -0.73 -8.54 -13.30
C LEU A 187 -2.04 -8.48 -12.50
N GLY A 188 -2.72 -9.62 -12.37
CA GLY A 188 -4.00 -9.72 -11.66
C GLY A 188 -5.23 -9.46 -12.52
N LYS A 189 -6.40 -9.41 -11.88
CA LYS A 189 -7.69 -9.18 -12.53
C LYS A 189 -8.03 -7.69 -12.57
N LYS A 190 -8.85 -7.30 -13.55
CA LYS A 190 -9.47 -5.96 -13.61
C LYS A 190 -10.41 -5.72 -12.43
N PRO A 191 -10.76 -4.46 -12.11
CA PRO A 191 -11.84 -4.16 -11.16
C PRO A 191 -13.11 -4.95 -11.45
N ASN A 192 -13.75 -5.47 -10.41
CA ASN A 192 -15.02 -6.19 -10.55
C ASN A 192 -16.20 -5.20 -10.63
N TYR A 193 -16.32 -4.51 -11.76
CA TYR A 193 -17.40 -3.53 -11.99
C TYR A 193 -18.79 -4.14 -11.94
N GLU A 194 -18.94 -5.39 -12.35
CA GLU A 194 -20.23 -6.09 -12.30
C GLU A 194 -20.73 -6.19 -10.87
N ARG A 195 -19.88 -6.70 -9.96
CA ARG A 195 -20.27 -6.81 -8.54
C ARG A 195 -20.47 -5.45 -7.88
N LEU A 196 -19.66 -4.43 -8.22
CA LEU A 196 -19.86 -3.07 -7.70
C LEU A 196 -21.22 -2.50 -8.10
N LYS A 197 -21.67 -2.72 -9.35
CA LYS A 197 -23.00 -2.30 -9.82
C LYS A 197 -24.13 -3.08 -9.15
N GLU A 198 -23.93 -4.34 -8.81
CA GLU A 198 -24.91 -5.11 -8.04
C GLU A 198 -25.03 -4.58 -6.61
N ILE A 199 -23.92 -4.29 -5.94
CA ILE A 199 -23.91 -3.68 -4.61
C ILE A 199 -24.60 -2.31 -4.61
N ALA A 200 -24.39 -1.51 -5.66
CA ALA A 200 -25.11 -0.25 -5.82
C ALA A 200 -26.64 -0.45 -5.87
N LYS A 201 -27.12 -1.51 -6.54
CA LYS A 201 -28.56 -1.88 -6.58
C LYS A 201 -29.09 -2.40 -5.25
N GLU A 202 -28.25 -3.05 -4.45
CA GLU A 202 -28.59 -3.48 -3.09
C GLU A 202 -28.77 -2.31 -2.12
N GLY A 203 -28.21 -1.14 -2.45
CA GLY A 203 -28.24 0.08 -1.65
C GLY A 203 -27.05 0.18 -0.71
N VAL A 204 -26.22 1.21 -0.91
CA VAL A 204 -25.04 1.47 -0.07
C VAL A 204 -25.38 2.54 0.96
N LEU A 205 -25.40 2.16 2.24
CA LEU A 205 -25.64 3.07 3.35
C LEU A 205 -24.44 4.01 3.56
N ALA A 206 -23.23 3.46 3.51
CA ALA A 206 -22.01 4.23 3.76
C ALA A 206 -20.88 3.79 2.83
N LEU A 207 -20.22 4.78 2.23
CA LEU A 207 -19.00 4.60 1.46
C LEU A 207 -17.84 5.31 2.17
N ILE A 208 -16.86 4.53 2.63
CA ILE A 208 -15.57 5.03 3.13
C ILE A 208 -14.57 4.94 1.98
N VAL A 209 -13.96 6.06 1.59
CA VAL A 209 -13.28 6.15 0.28
C VAL A 209 -12.00 6.99 0.31
N ASP A 210 -11.04 6.57 -0.51
CA ASP A 210 -9.76 7.25 -0.78
C ASP A 210 -9.97 8.74 -1.13
N SER A 211 -9.18 9.61 -0.51
CA SER A 211 -9.16 11.05 -0.82
C SER A 211 -7.80 11.54 -1.32
N LEU A 212 -6.78 10.67 -1.41
CA LEU A 212 -5.38 11.06 -1.58
C LEU A 212 -5.14 11.99 -2.77
N TYR A 213 -5.83 11.72 -3.88
CA TYR A 213 -5.75 12.50 -5.12
C TYR A 213 -7.12 13.06 -5.56
N ALA A 214 -8.02 13.31 -4.61
CA ALA A 214 -9.30 13.93 -4.90
C ALA A 214 -9.15 15.37 -5.46
N SER A 215 -8.04 16.05 -5.17
CA SER A 215 -7.70 17.36 -5.74
C SER A 215 -7.05 17.31 -7.12
N ASP A 216 -6.62 16.13 -7.58
CA ASP A 216 -5.91 16.00 -8.85
C ASP A 216 -6.93 15.78 -9.98
N GLU A 217 -7.11 16.79 -10.83
CA GLU A 217 -7.96 16.78 -12.04
C GLU A 217 -7.47 15.77 -13.09
N ARG A 218 -7.67 14.48 -12.82
CA ARG A 218 -7.21 13.40 -13.69
C ARG A 218 -8.04 12.13 -13.56
N LYS A 219 -7.95 11.32 -14.62
CA LYS A 219 -8.08 9.87 -14.53
C LYS A 219 -6.71 9.27 -14.26
N THR A 220 -6.59 8.40 -13.25
CA THR A 220 -5.32 7.75 -12.95
C THR A 220 -4.93 6.78 -14.06
N PRO A 221 -3.73 6.92 -14.66
CA PRO A 221 -3.31 6.04 -15.75
C PRO A 221 -3.16 4.57 -15.32
N SER A 222 -3.43 3.69 -16.28
CA SER A 222 -3.16 2.26 -16.16
C SER A 222 -1.67 1.99 -15.93
N GLU A 223 -1.35 0.91 -15.23
CA GLU A 223 0.00 0.38 -15.10
C GLU A 223 0.65 0.06 -16.45
N LYS A 224 -0.16 -0.15 -17.51
CA LYS A 224 0.31 -0.23 -18.90
C LYS A 224 1.12 1.01 -19.33
N ILE A 225 0.75 2.20 -18.84
CA ILE A 225 1.47 3.44 -19.16
C ILE A 225 2.83 3.46 -18.47
N ALA A 226 2.92 3.09 -17.19
CA ALA A 226 4.21 2.97 -16.51
C ALA A 226 5.11 1.90 -17.15
N ARG A 227 4.52 0.81 -17.65
CA ARG A 227 5.25 -0.18 -18.45
C ARG A 227 5.81 0.44 -19.74
N GLY A 228 5.04 1.26 -20.46
CA GLY A 228 5.53 1.95 -21.65
C GLY A 228 6.65 2.95 -21.34
N LEU A 229 6.57 3.67 -20.22
CA LEU A 229 7.66 4.56 -19.77
C LEU A 229 8.93 3.75 -19.44
N LEU A 230 8.79 2.59 -18.80
CA LEU A 230 9.91 1.68 -18.56
C LEU A 230 10.50 1.16 -19.87
N GLU A 231 9.66 0.78 -20.83
CA GLU A 231 10.07 0.30 -22.15
C GLU A 231 10.93 1.33 -22.86
N ASP A 232 10.47 2.58 -22.90
CA ASP A 232 11.19 3.67 -23.53
C ASP A 232 12.55 3.87 -22.85
N VAL A 233 12.56 4.11 -21.54
CA VAL A 233 13.81 4.34 -20.81
C VAL A 233 14.78 3.16 -20.93
N MET A 234 14.31 1.92 -20.80
CA MET A 234 15.20 0.75 -20.78
C MET A 234 15.66 0.31 -22.16
N LEU A 235 14.82 0.36 -23.19
CA LEU A 235 15.09 -0.21 -24.50
C LEU A 235 15.56 0.82 -25.53
N THR A 236 15.18 2.09 -25.41
CA THR A 236 15.51 3.12 -26.40
C THR A 236 16.69 3.99 -25.99
N THR A 237 17.09 3.95 -24.71
CA THR A 237 18.26 4.68 -24.22
C THR A 237 19.54 3.88 -24.42
N THR A 238 20.56 4.51 -25.02
CA THR A 238 21.92 3.95 -25.12
C THR A 238 22.45 3.53 -23.75
N ASN A 239 22.74 2.23 -23.61
CA ASN A 239 23.18 1.60 -22.36
C ASN A 239 24.38 0.64 -22.58
N GLU A 240 25.10 0.79 -23.70
CA GLU A 240 26.34 0.06 -23.97
C GLU A 240 27.34 0.28 -22.82
N ASP A 241 27.93 -0.80 -22.33
CA ASP A 241 28.84 -0.85 -21.17
C ASP A 241 28.30 -0.27 -19.83
N ALA A 242 27.02 0.12 -19.79
CA ALA A 242 26.38 0.69 -18.60
C ALA A 242 25.71 -0.40 -17.75
N CYS A 243 25.75 -0.20 -16.42
CA CYS A 243 24.87 -0.92 -15.50
C CYS A 243 23.54 -0.18 -15.39
N ILE A 244 22.44 -0.93 -15.37
CA ILE A 244 21.10 -0.38 -15.10
C ILE A 244 20.72 -0.70 -13.66
N VAL A 245 20.46 0.33 -12.86
CA VAL A 245 19.96 0.23 -11.48
C VAL A 245 18.57 0.83 -11.43
N ILE A 246 17.58 0.05 -11.02
CA ILE A 246 16.17 0.47 -10.94
C ILE A 246 15.71 0.38 -9.50
N THR A 247 14.93 1.36 -9.05
CA THR A 247 14.30 1.34 -7.74
C THR A 247 12.81 1.63 -7.83
N THR A 248 12.02 0.96 -7.01
CA THR A 248 10.55 1.09 -6.95
C THR A 248 10.05 0.59 -5.58
N PHE A 249 8.74 0.73 -5.33
CA PHE A 249 8.10 0.15 -4.15
C PHE A 249 8.20 -1.38 -4.17
N SER A 250 8.67 -1.97 -3.08
CA SER A 250 8.87 -3.43 -3.01
C SER A 250 7.57 -4.23 -3.11
N SER A 251 6.44 -3.64 -2.73
CA SER A 251 5.10 -4.23 -2.86
C SER A 251 4.59 -4.30 -4.30
N HIS A 252 5.20 -3.55 -5.23
CA HIS A 252 4.67 -3.35 -6.58
C HIS A 252 5.10 -4.46 -7.56
N ILE A 253 4.60 -5.68 -7.33
CA ILE A 253 4.98 -6.88 -8.10
C ILE A 253 4.72 -6.73 -9.61
N ALA A 254 3.65 -6.01 -10.01
CA ALA A 254 3.36 -5.71 -11.41
C ALA A 254 4.47 -4.88 -12.08
N ARG A 255 5.03 -3.89 -11.37
CA ARG A 255 6.16 -3.10 -11.83
C ARG A 255 7.43 -3.93 -11.95
N LEU A 256 7.70 -4.75 -10.93
CA LEU A 256 8.82 -5.68 -10.92
C LEU A 256 8.76 -6.66 -12.10
N LYS A 257 7.57 -7.17 -12.45
CA LYS A 257 7.38 -7.99 -13.65
C LYS A 257 7.80 -7.24 -14.92
N SER A 258 7.35 -6.00 -15.10
CA SER A 258 7.71 -5.21 -16.28
C SER A 258 9.23 -4.98 -16.38
N ILE A 259 9.88 -4.67 -15.26
CA ILE A 259 11.34 -4.54 -15.22
C ILE A 259 12.04 -5.84 -15.65
N VAL A 260 11.58 -6.99 -15.15
CA VAL A 260 12.17 -8.30 -15.50
C VAL A 260 11.93 -8.64 -16.98
N ASP A 261 10.73 -8.40 -17.49
CA ASP A 261 10.41 -8.65 -18.91
C ASP A 261 11.36 -7.86 -19.84
N PHE A 262 11.61 -6.58 -19.55
CA PHE A 262 12.51 -5.74 -20.35
C PHE A 262 13.98 -6.08 -20.12
N SER A 263 14.37 -6.46 -18.90
CA SER A 263 15.72 -6.98 -18.64
C SER A 263 16.04 -8.20 -19.51
N LYS A 264 15.07 -9.09 -19.74
CA LYS A 264 15.24 -10.25 -20.62
C LYS A 264 15.43 -9.86 -22.08
N GLN A 265 14.70 -8.85 -22.56
CA GLN A 265 14.87 -8.33 -23.91
C GLN A 265 16.25 -7.71 -24.12
N LEU A 266 16.80 -7.06 -23.10
CA LEU A 266 18.17 -6.55 -23.09
C LEU A 266 19.25 -7.64 -22.92
N GLY A 267 18.88 -8.91 -22.75
CA GLY A 267 19.85 -9.99 -22.48
C GLY A 267 20.53 -9.89 -21.11
N ARG A 268 19.95 -9.14 -20.17
CA ARG A 268 20.53 -8.86 -18.84
C ARG A 268 19.94 -9.78 -17.76
N LYS A 269 20.82 -10.28 -16.88
CA LYS A 269 20.43 -11.01 -15.67
C LYS A 269 19.92 -10.04 -14.60
N THR A 270 18.69 -10.25 -14.13
CA THR A 270 18.08 -9.39 -13.11
C THR A 270 18.42 -9.85 -11.69
N ILE A 271 18.90 -8.93 -10.85
CA ILE A 271 19.20 -9.17 -9.43
C ILE A 271 18.37 -8.22 -8.57
N PHE A 272 17.57 -8.77 -7.67
CA PHE A 272 16.82 -8.01 -6.67
C PHE A 272 17.63 -7.94 -5.37
N ILE A 273 17.85 -6.73 -4.86
CA ILE A 273 18.68 -6.46 -3.69
C ILE A 273 17.88 -5.72 -2.62
N GLY A 274 17.61 -6.39 -1.51
CA GLY A 274 17.01 -5.77 -0.32
C GLY A 274 16.02 -6.66 0.43
N ARG A 275 15.95 -6.48 1.75
CA ARG A 275 15.04 -7.24 2.64
C ARG A 275 13.57 -7.06 2.26
N SER A 276 13.15 -5.83 1.97
CA SER A 276 11.76 -5.55 1.58
C SER A 276 11.39 -6.21 0.25
N LEU A 277 12.25 -6.14 -0.76
CA LEU A 277 12.03 -6.86 -2.03
C LEU A 277 11.89 -8.37 -1.79
N ASN A 278 12.80 -8.96 -1.01
CA ASN A 278 12.73 -10.38 -0.67
C ASN A 278 11.40 -10.74 0.02
N LYS A 279 10.95 -9.92 0.98
CA LYS A 279 9.69 -10.11 1.71
C LYS A 279 8.49 -10.20 0.77
N TYR A 280 8.26 -9.16 -0.03
CA TYR A 280 7.06 -9.07 -0.86
C TYR A 280 7.08 -10.06 -2.03
N VAL A 281 8.24 -10.28 -2.66
CA VAL A 281 8.38 -11.24 -3.74
C VAL A 281 8.24 -12.68 -3.23
N SER A 282 8.85 -13.02 -2.09
CA SER A 282 8.69 -14.35 -1.49
C SER A 282 7.25 -14.63 -1.06
N ALA A 283 6.55 -13.64 -0.50
CA ALA A 283 5.13 -13.75 -0.17
C ALA A 283 4.27 -14.04 -1.42
N ALA A 284 4.50 -13.30 -2.51
CA ALA A 284 3.79 -13.52 -3.75
C ALA A 284 4.16 -14.88 -4.39
N ASN A 285 5.42 -15.31 -4.27
CA ASN A 285 5.90 -16.57 -4.83
C ASN A 285 5.27 -17.80 -4.14
N ARG A 286 5.07 -17.76 -2.81
CA ARG A 286 4.36 -18.84 -2.08
C ARG A 286 2.94 -19.06 -2.59
N LEU A 287 2.32 -18.01 -3.13
CA LEU A 287 1.00 -18.04 -3.75
C LEU A 287 1.03 -18.24 -5.26
N LYS A 288 2.21 -18.48 -5.85
CA LYS A 288 2.43 -18.59 -7.31
C LYS A 288 1.99 -17.34 -8.09
N LEU A 289 2.07 -16.17 -7.46
CA LEU A 289 1.72 -14.87 -8.06
C LEU A 289 2.93 -14.11 -8.65
N VAL A 290 4.11 -14.74 -8.70
CA VAL A 290 5.34 -14.17 -9.29
C VAL A 290 5.71 -14.99 -10.53
N PRO A 291 5.27 -14.60 -11.74
CA PRO A 291 5.53 -15.37 -12.96
C PRO A 291 6.98 -15.28 -13.44
N PHE A 292 7.81 -14.46 -12.79
CA PHE A 292 9.18 -14.16 -13.18
C PHE A 292 10.22 -14.69 -12.17
N MET A 293 9.82 -15.54 -11.22
CA MET A 293 10.70 -15.99 -10.13
C MET A 293 11.96 -16.72 -10.65
N ASN A 294 11.81 -17.47 -11.74
CA ASN A 294 12.92 -18.21 -12.36
C ASN A 294 13.87 -17.31 -13.18
N ASP A 295 13.47 -16.07 -13.45
CA ASP A 295 14.25 -15.11 -14.25
C ASP A 295 15.09 -14.17 -13.38
N ILE A 296 15.02 -14.30 -12.05
CA ILE A 296 15.67 -13.37 -11.10
C ILE A 296 16.56 -14.09 -10.09
N SER A 297 17.50 -13.36 -9.52
CA SER A 297 18.18 -13.72 -8.27
C SER A 297 17.82 -12.72 -7.18
N ILE A 298 17.48 -13.18 -5.98
CA ILE A 298 17.15 -12.31 -4.85
C ILE A 298 18.22 -12.43 -3.77
N VAL A 299 18.79 -11.30 -3.34
CA VAL A 299 19.76 -11.24 -2.24
C VAL A 299 19.34 -10.21 -1.20
N SER A 300 19.48 -10.56 0.09
CA SER A 300 19.09 -9.68 1.20
C SER A 300 20.12 -9.57 2.31
N TYR A 301 21.12 -10.45 2.35
CA TYR A 301 22.16 -10.49 3.39
C TYR A 301 23.44 -9.83 2.92
N ARG A 302 24.10 -9.07 3.81
CA ARG A 302 25.27 -8.25 3.48
C ARG A 302 26.33 -8.98 2.66
N HIS A 303 26.79 -10.15 3.12
CA HIS A 303 27.82 -10.92 2.43
C HIS A 303 27.39 -11.36 1.01
N GLN A 304 26.12 -11.76 0.83
CA GLN A 304 25.58 -12.13 -0.49
C GLN A 304 25.53 -10.92 -1.42
N ILE A 305 25.11 -9.77 -0.88
CA ILE A 305 25.06 -8.49 -1.61
C ILE A 305 26.47 -8.10 -2.06
N GLU A 306 27.45 -8.13 -1.16
CA GLU A 306 28.85 -7.79 -1.49
C GLU A 306 29.43 -8.73 -2.56
N LYS A 307 29.18 -10.04 -2.44
CA LYS A 307 29.62 -11.02 -3.44
C LYS A 307 29.03 -10.75 -4.83
N ILE A 308 27.71 -10.53 -4.92
CA ILE A 308 27.07 -10.33 -6.22
C ILE A 308 27.45 -8.98 -6.83
N LEU A 309 27.56 -7.92 -6.03
CA LEU A 309 27.95 -6.60 -6.52
C LEU A 309 29.36 -6.56 -7.10
N ASN A 310 30.30 -7.31 -6.51
CA ASN A 310 31.64 -7.50 -7.09
C ASN A 310 31.59 -8.14 -8.50
N ILE A 311 30.67 -9.08 -8.72
CA ILE A 311 30.48 -9.73 -10.02
C ILE A 311 29.87 -8.74 -11.02
N VAL A 312 28.83 -8.01 -10.60
CA VAL A 312 28.15 -7.00 -11.43
C VAL A 312 29.12 -5.89 -11.84
N ASN A 313 29.95 -5.40 -10.91
CA ASN A 313 30.89 -4.32 -11.18
C ASN A 313 31.90 -4.66 -12.30
N LYS A 314 32.19 -5.95 -12.52
CA LYS A 314 33.07 -6.47 -13.59
C LYS A 314 32.34 -6.81 -14.90
N ASN A 315 31.00 -6.83 -14.90
CA ASN A 315 30.18 -7.33 -16.01
C ASN A 315 28.92 -6.45 -16.19
N ARG A 316 29.09 -5.13 -16.22
CA ARG A 316 28.01 -4.14 -16.05
C ARG A 316 26.87 -4.30 -17.06
N ASP A 317 27.24 -4.54 -18.32
CA ASP A 317 26.39 -4.77 -19.49
C ASP A 317 25.51 -6.03 -19.38
N LYS A 318 25.89 -7.00 -18.54
CA LYS A 318 25.20 -8.29 -18.39
C LYS A 318 24.16 -8.31 -17.28
N PHE A 319 24.06 -7.27 -16.46
CA PHE A 319 23.21 -7.25 -15.28
C PHE A 319 22.28 -6.05 -15.24
N LEU A 320 21.16 -6.25 -14.56
CA LEU A 320 20.24 -5.21 -14.11
C LEU A 320 20.01 -5.40 -12.61
N ILE A 321 20.19 -4.33 -11.84
CA ILE A 321 19.94 -4.34 -10.40
C ILE A 321 18.57 -3.71 -10.15
N VAL A 322 17.71 -4.39 -9.40
CA VAL A 322 16.54 -3.78 -8.76
C VAL A 322 16.80 -3.70 -7.26
N CYS A 323 16.72 -2.50 -6.67
CA CYS A 323 17.04 -2.34 -5.26
C CYS A 323 16.08 -1.40 -4.51
N THR A 324 16.10 -1.47 -3.18
CA THR A 324 15.40 -0.51 -2.32
C THR A 324 16.13 0.84 -2.29
N GLY A 325 15.46 1.90 -1.81
CA GLY A 325 16.02 3.25 -1.72
C GLY A 325 15.39 4.29 -2.63
N HIS A 326 14.17 4.02 -3.12
CA HIS A 326 13.44 4.86 -4.05
C HIS A 326 13.06 6.25 -3.53
N GLN A 327 13.05 6.45 -2.20
CA GLN A 327 12.81 7.76 -1.57
C GLN A 327 14.10 8.40 -1.04
N GLY A 328 15.27 7.81 -1.33
CA GLY A 328 16.53 8.24 -0.73
C GLY A 328 16.69 7.83 0.74
N GLU A 329 15.96 6.82 1.20
CA GLU A 329 15.94 6.39 2.61
C GLU A 329 17.37 6.06 3.09
N PRO A 330 17.84 6.65 4.20
CA PRO A 330 19.17 6.37 4.74
C PRO A 330 19.38 4.88 5.03
N GLY A 331 20.53 4.35 4.65
CA GLY A 331 20.88 2.94 4.83
C GLY A 331 20.18 1.96 3.88
N SER A 332 19.30 2.45 3.00
CA SER A 332 18.76 1.67 1.88
C SER A 332 19.88 1.22 0.93
N VAL A 333 19.58 0.26 0.06
CA VAL A 333 20.59 -0.27 -0.87
C VAL A 333 21.10 0.83 -1.80
N LEU A 334 20.21 1.61 -2.43
CA LEU A 334 20.60 2.69 -3.33
C LEU A 334 21.38 3.80 -2.60
N ASP A 335 20.99 4.17 -1.38
CA ASP A 335 21.75 5.12 -0.56
C ASP A 335 23.18 4.62 -0.30
N ARG A 336 23.33 3.36 0.12
CA ARG A 336 24.64 2.75 0.38
C ARG A 336 25.50 2.61 -0.89
N LEU A 337 24.90 2.31 -2.03
CA LEU A 337 25.59 2.33 -3.33
C LEU A 337 26.08 3.74 -3.66
N SER A 338 25.23 4.76 -3.50
CA SER A 338 25.61 6.16 -3.78
C SER A 338 26.75 6.67 -2.89
N ARG A 339 26.86 6.14 -1.67
CA ARG A 339 27.90 6.48 -0.69
C ARG A 339 29.15 5.58 -0.78
N LYS A 340 29.24 4.68 -1.76
CA LYS A 340 30.34 3.72 -1.92
C LYS A 340 30.55 2.82 -0.69
N GLN A 341 29.47 2.48 0.03
CA GLN A 341 29.49 1.61 1.21
C GLN A 341 29.25 0.12 0.89
N LEU A 342 29.18 -0.20 -0.40
CA LEU A 342 29.04 -1.52 -0.99
C LEU A 342 30.04 -1.65 -2.14
N PRO A 343 30.50 -2.86 -2.49
CA PRO A 343 31.53 -3.08 -3.50
C PRO A 343 30.97 -2.98 -4.94
N PHE A 344 30.40 -1.82 -5.23
CA PHE A 344 29.91 -1.39 -6.52
C PHE A 344 30.18 0.10 -6.63
N GLN A 345 30.77 0.50 -7.75
CA GLN A 345 31.03 1.90 -8.02
C GLN A 345 30.23 2.29 -9.26
N PHE A 346 29.46 3.37 -9.15
CA PHE A 346 28.85 3.97 -10.32
C PHE A 346 29.94 4.52 -11.25
N MET A 347 29.75 4.29 -12.53
CA MET A 347 30.55 4.82 -13.62
C MET A 347 29.75 5.86 -14.39
N SER A 348 30.47 6.70 -15.13
CA SER A 348 29.84 7.61 -16.09
C SER A 348 28.95 6.79 -17.04
N GLN A 349 27.75 7.31 -17.34
CA GLN A 349 26.74 6.69 -18.20
C GLN A 349 25.95 5.52 -17.60
N ASP A 350 26.21 5.05 -16.36
CA ASP A 350 25.28 4.14 -15.69
C ASP A 350 23.89 4.77 -15.56
N HIS A 351 22.86 3.94 -15.56
CA HIS A 351 21.48 4.40 -15.44
C HIS A 351 20.97 4.15 -14.01
N VAL A 352 20.39 5.18 -13.41
CA VAL A 352 19.53 5.03 -12.22
C VAL A 352 18.11 5.43 -12.60
N ILE A 353 17.19 4.46 -12.54
CA ILE A 353 15.78 4.64 -12.89
C ILE A 353 14.95 4.62 -11.61
N PHE A 354 14.35 5.76 -11.28
CA PHE A 354 13.34 5.87 -10.21
C PHE A 354 11.97 5.54 -10.79
N SER A 355 11.58 4.27 -10.66
CA SER A 355 10.26 3.79 -11.08
C SER A 355 9.23 3.96 -9.96
N SER A 356 9.15 5.17 -9.43
CA SER A 356 8.27 5.56 -8.33
C SER A 356 8.12 7.09 -8.27
N LYS A 357 7.07 7.56 -7.60
CA LYS A 357 6.95 8.97 -7.21
C LYS A 357 7.52 9.16 -5.80
N THR A 358 8.17 10.30 -5.59
CA THR A 358 8.59 10.74 -4.25
C THR A 358 7.35 11.01 -3.39
N ILE A 359 7.31 10.46 -2.18
CA ILE A 359 6.25 10.79 -1.22
C ILE A 359 6.41 12.28 -0.86
N PRO A 360 5.35 13.08 -0.90
CA PRO A 360 5.45 14.54 -0.76
C PRO A 360 5.62 14.98 0.70
N THR A 361 6.52 14.35 1.46
CA THR A 361 6.96 14.84 2.77
C THR A 361 8.28 15.59 2.63
N PRO A 362 8.54 16.63 3.45
CA PRO A 362 9.82 17.33 3.44
C PRO A 362 11.04 16.39 3.61
N VAL A 363 10.90 15.36 4.45
CA VAL A 363 11.96 14.39 4.75
C VAL A 363 12.30 13.56 3.51
N ASN A 364 11.29 12.98 2.84
CA ASN A 364 11.50 12.18 1.64
C ASN A 364 12.03 13.02 0.47
N ILE A 365 11.53 14.25 0.30
CA ILE A 365 12.00 15.17 -0.75
C ILE A 365 13.47 15.53 -0.54
N ALA A 366 13.86 15.88 0.70
CA ALA A 366 15.25 16.21 1.02
C ALA A 366 16.18 15.01 0.84
N ALA A 367 15.79 13.83 1.34
CA ALA A 367 16.57 12.61 1.24
C ALA A 367 16.79 12.17 -0.22
N LYS A 368 15.75 12.19 -1.05
CA LYS A 368 15.87 11.89 -2.48
C LYS A 368 16.75 12.91 -3.21
N LYS A 369 16.59 14.21 -2.95
CA LYS A 369 17.41 15.26 -3.58
C LYS A 369 18.90 15.07 -3.28
N GLU A 370 19.23 14.72 -2.05
CA GLU A 370 20.61 14.48 -1.61
C GLU A 370 21.17 13.21 -2.25
N LEU A 371 20.37 12.14 -2.35
CA LEU A 371 20.73 10.94 -3.13
C LEU A 371 21.02 11.27 -4.60
N GLU A 372 20.12 11.99 -5.28
CA GLU A 372 20.30 12.37 -6.68
C GLU A 372 21.55 13.23 -6.88
N HIS A 373 21.85 14.14 -5.95
CA HIS A 373 23.05 14.95 -6.00
C HIS A 373 24.32 14.07 -6.01
N ARG A 374 24.42 13.10 -5.10
CA ARG A 374 25.54 12.15 -5.05
C ARG A 374 25.67 11.30 -6.31
N LEU A 375 24.54 10.89 -6.90
CA LEU A 375 24.52 10.13 -8.15
C LEU A 375 24.96 10.99 -9.35
N LYS A 376 24.50 12.24 -9.42
CA LYS A 376 24.90 13.20 -10.48
C LYS A 376 26.40 13.49 -10.45
N ILE A 377 26.99 13.66 -9.27
CA ILE A 377 28.45 13.83 -9.12
C ILE A 377 29.23 12.63 -9.70
N GLN A 378 28.64 11.43 -9.67
CA GLN A 378 29.25 10.20 -10.21
C GLN A 378 29.03 10.02 -11.72
N GLY A 379 28.39 10.98 -12.40
CA GLY A 379 28.13 10.90 -13.85
C GLY A 379 27.00 9.93 -14.23
N VAL A 380 26.17 9.55 -13.27
CA VAL A 380 24.99 8.68 -13.49
C VAL A 380 23.92 9.43 -14.27
N ARG A 381 23.31 8.75 -15.24
CA ARG A 381 22.10 9.18 -15.93
C ARG A 381 20.89 8.83 -15.09
N ILE A 382 20.18 9.85 -14.62
CA ILE A 382 19.00 9.67 -13.78
C ILE A 382 17.75 9.80 -14.63
N PHE A 383 16.89 8.78 -14.57
CA PHE A 383 15.55 8.78 -15.14
C PHE A 383 14.55 8.75 -13.99
N ASP A 384 13.78 9.82 -13.84
CA ASP A 384 12.78 9.95 -12.78
C ASP A 384 11.35 9.88 -13.34
N MET A 385 10.36 9.71 -12.46
CA MET A 385 8.94 9.72 -12.80
C MET A 385 8.49 8.62 -13.78
N VAL A 386 9.21 7.50 -13.82
CA VAL A 386 8.81 6.28 -14.57
C VAL A 386 7.74 5.53 -13.78
N HIS A 387 6.58 6.16 -13.57
CA HIS A 387 5.60 5.74 -12.58
C HIS A 387 4.19 6.27 -12.87
N VAL A 388 3.20 5.48 -12.48
CA VAL A 388 1.80 5.90 -12.35
C VAL A 388 1.31 5.53 -10.95
N SER A 389 0.38 6.32 -10.41
CA SER A 389 -0.18 6.09 -9.08
C SER A 389 -0.97 4.79 -8.98
N GLY A 390 -1.09 4.25 -7.77
CA GLY A 390 -2.03 3.19 -7.42
C GLY A 390 -3.43 3.70 -7.02
N HIS A 391 -3.58 5.01 -6.81
CA HIS A 391 -4.77 5.65 -6.22
C HIS A 391 -5.60 6.39 -7.28
N ALA A 392 -6.92 6.42 -7.09
CA ALA A 392 -7.89 7.05 -7.96
C ALA A 392 -7.70 8.58 -7.97
N GLY A 393 -7.76 9.18 -9.17
CA GLY A 393 -7.83 10.64 -9.31
C GLY A 393 -9.25 11.15 -9.17
N ARG A 394 -9.45 12.47 -9.20
CA ARG A 394 -10.76 13.10 -9.04
C ARG A 394 -11.83 12.52 -9.97
N GLU A 395 -11.50 12.25 -11.23
CA GLU A 395 -12.47 11.76 -12.21
C GLU A 395 -12.76 10.26 -12.06
N ASP A 396 -11.81 9.46 -11.56
CA ASP A 396 -12.10 8.08 -11.16
C ASP A 396 -13.03 8.04 -9.94
N LEU A 397 -12.82 8.94 -8.98
CA LEU A 397 -13.66 9.09 -7.79
C LEU A 397 -15.07 9.57 -8.17
N ARG A 398 -15.18 10.48 -9.15
CA ARG A 398 -16.48 10.93 -9.70
C ARG A 398 -17.27 9.77 -10.29
N ASP A 399 -16.63 9.00 -11.17
CA ASP A 399 -17.22 7.79 -11.76
C ASP A 399 -17.63 6.78 -10.68
N PHE A 400 -16.79 6.60 -9.66
CA PHE A 400 -17.07 5.67 -8.57
C PHE A 400 -18.26 6.09 -7.71
N ILE A 401 -18.30 7.34 -7.27
CA ILE A 401 -19.41 7.87 -6.44
C ILE A 401 -20.72 7.80 -7.21
N ASN A 402 -20.73 8.17 -8.50
CA ASN A 402 -21.92 8.04 -9.36
C ASN A 402 -22.37 6.58 -9.54
N MET A 403 -21.42 5.64 -9.67
CA MET A 403 -21.71 4.22 -9.82
C MET A 403 -22.31 3.62 -8.55
N ILE A 404 -21.78 3.99 -7.39
CA ILE A 404 -22.17 3.42 -6.09
C ILE A 404 -23.42 4.11 -5.52
N ASN A 405 -23.56 5.42 -5.75
CA ASN A 405 -24.65 6.25 -5.25
C ASN A 405 -24.97 6.02 -3.75
N PRO A 406 -23.99 6.21 -2.84
CA PRO A 406 -24.17 5.93 -1.42
C PRO A 406 -25.09 6.93 -0.70
N GLU A 407 -25.74 6.51 0.39
CA GLU A 407 -26.51 7.43 1.26
C GLU A 407 -25.58 8.35 2.07
N HIS A 408 -24.43 7.85 2.51
CA HIS A 408 -23.40 8.61 3.21
C HIS A 408 -21.99 8.38 2.65
N LEU A 409 -21.20 9.45 2.54
CA LEU A 409 -19.81 9.47 2.09
C LEU A 409 -18.89 9.87 3.25
N PHE A 410 -17.81 9.11 3.40
CA PHE A 410 -16.75 9.32 4.38
C PHE A 410 -15.40 9.38 3.67
N PRO A 411 -14.93 10.60 3.33
CA PRO A 411 -13.56 10.81 2.93
C PRO A 411 -12.58 10.27 3.97
N ALA A 412 -11.62 9.46 3.53
CA ALA A 412 -10.53 8.90 4.34
C ALA A 412 -9.20 8.90 3.55
N HIS A 413 -8.12 8.44 4.19
CA HIS A 413 -6.74 8.38 3.67
C HIS A 413 -6.23 9.74 3.20
N GLY A 414 -6.28 10.73 4.09
CA GLY A 414 -5.87 12.08 3.76
C GLY A 414 -5.84 13.01 4.96
N ASP A 415 -5.01 14.05 4.81
CA ASP A 415 -5.12 15.24 5.64
C ASP A 415 -6.38 16.05 5.31
N THR A 416 -6.68 17.05 6.13
CA THR A 416 -7.85 17.93 5.97
C THR A 416 -8.01 18.48 4.55
N GLN A 417 -6.90 18.82 3.86
CA GLN A 417 -6.97 19.32 2.49
C GLN A 417 -7.48 18.27 1.51
N LYS A 418 -6.99 17.03 1.63
CA LYS A 418 -7.43 15.90 0.79
C LYS A 418 -8.88 15.51 1.07
N LEU A 419 -9.25 15.43 2.35
CA LEU A 419 -10.62 15.10 2.74
C LEU A 419 -11.61 16.15 2.22
N ASN A 420 -11.26 17.44 2.36
CA ASN A 420 -12.07 18.53 1.82
C ASN A 420 -12.17 18.49 0.30
N ALA A 421 -11.10 18.16 -0.42
CA ALA A 421 -11.14 18.05 -1.89
C ALA A 421 -12.13 16.97 -2.36
N LEU A 422 -12.25 15.86 -1.62
CA LEU A 422 -13.28 14.86 -1.89
C LEU A 422 -14.68 15.34 -1.48
N GLY A 423 -14.80 16.08 -0.37
CA GLY A 423 -16.06 16.70 0.03
C GLY A 423 -16.58 17.72 -1.00
N GLU A 424 -15.68 18.48 -1.62
CA GLU A 424 -15.97 19.38 -2.74
C GLU A 424 -16.48 18.58 -3.95
N LEU A 425 -15.77 17.51 -4.34
CA LEU A 425 -16.23 16.62 -5.42
C LEU A 425 -17.63 16.07 -5.14
N ALA A 426 -17.87 15.59 -3.92
CA ALA A 426 -19.18 15.06 -3.55
C ALA A 426 -20.27 16.15 -3.63
N THR A 427 -19.94 17.39 -3.26
CA THR A 427 -20.87 18.53 -3.35
C THR A 427 -21.24 18.84 -4.80
N GLU A 428 -20.29 18.75 -5.74
CA GLU A 428 -20.59 18.86 -7.18
C GLU A 428 -21.58 17.79 -7.66
N LEU A 429 -21.59 16.62 -7.01
CA LEU A 429 -22.51 15.51 -7.29
C LEU A 429 -23.85 15.61 -6.53
N GLY A 430 -24.11 16.74 -5.86
CA GLY A 430 -25.37 17.01 -5.16
C GLY A 430 -25.42 16.56 -3.71
N TYR A 431 -24.31 16.09 -3.15
CA TYR A 431 -24.19 15.82 -1.73
C TYR A 431 -24.04 17.13 -0.92
N LYS A 432 -24.32 17.07 0.37
CA LYS A 432 -24.25 18.17 1.34
C LYS A 432 -23.38 17.75 2.51
N ILE A 433 -22.30 18.49 2.71
CA ILE A 433 -21.40 18.36 3.87
C ILE A 433 -22.21 18.50 5.17
N GLY A 434 -21.95 17.62 6.14
CA GLY A 434 -22.64 17.54 7.42
C GLY A 434 -24.00 16.82 7.38
N LYS A 435 -24.51 16.48 6.19
CA LYS A 435 -25.74 15.68 6.04
C LYS A 435 -25.44 14.29 5.50
N ASN A 436 -24.87 14.22 4.29
CA ASN A 436 -24.54 12.96 3.63
C ASN A 436 -23.05 12.88 3.24
N VAL A 437 -22.27 13.95 3.39
CA VAL A 437 -20.80 13.89 3.34
C VAL A 437 -20.26 14.28 4.70
N HIS A 438 -19.41 13.44 5.26
CA HIS A 438 -18.92 13.59 6.63
C HIS A 438 -17.40 13.69 6.62
N ILE A 439 -16.89 14.91 6.70
CA ILE A 439 -15.46 15.16 6.94
C ILE A 439 -15.22 14.94 8.43
N MET A 440 -14.49 13.87 8.75
CA MET A 440 -14.21 13.46 10.13
C MET A 440 -12.72 13.63 10.44
N HIS A 441 -12.42 13.71 11.73
CA HIS A 441 -11.07 13.65 12.29
C HIS A 441 -10.87 12.35 13.07
N ASP A 442 -9.63 11.94 13.32
CA ASP A 442 -9.34 10.79 14.16
C ASP A 442 -9.97 10.96 15.55
N GLY A 443 -10.55 9.89 16.07
CA GLY A 443 -11.25 9.84 17.35
C GLY A 443 -12.70 10.33 17.33
N GLN A 444 -13.28 10.62 16.16
CA GLN A 444 -14.69 11.02 16.07
C GLN A 444 -15.62 9.82 15.87
N LYS A 445 -16.92 10.06 16.09
CA LYS A 445 -17.98 9.09 15.83
C LYS A 445 -19.21 9.76 15.23
N ILE A 446 -19.94 9.02 14.42
CA ILE A 446 -21.24 9.44 13.89
C ILE A 446 -22.23 8.28 13.92
N GLN A 447 -23.51 8.60 14.13
CA GLN A 447 -24.61 7.64 14.01
C GLN A 447 -25.29 7.82 12.65
N LEU A 448 -25.45 6.72 11.91
CA LEU A 448 -26.08 6.70 10.59
C LEU A 448 -27.55 6.29 10.67
N ARG A 449 -27.85 5.30 11.52
CA ARG A 449 -29.17 4.72 11.73
C ARG A 449 -29.39 4.34 13.18
#